data_AF-A0A8T7BN12-F1
#
_entry.id   AF-A0A8T7BN12-F1
#
_cell.length_a   1.000
_cell.length_b   1.000
_cell.length_c   1.000
_cell.angle_alpha   90.00
_cell.angle_beta   90.00
_cell.angle_gamma   90.00
#
_symmetry.space_group_name_H-M   'P 1'
#
loop_
_entity.id
_entity.type
_entity.pdbx_description
1 polymer ?
#
loop_
_entity_poly.entity_id
_entity_poly.type
_entity_poly.pdbx_seq_one_letter_code
_entity_poly.pdbx_strand_id
1 'polypeptide(L)'
;IVGGGLYGDGMRVSMQYPNINTMLWPFQKKPGFWWLYEAGTGTNPKYFKHPQEILTGQNLSERNAGGVIHWSFGTEIQNGPEPGNTMMSPKSIEFGKQHDLPVGHGMHHHNLMPTYQVRLRDTGNWITLIEHGIVQTYFDPEVRALASRYGNPDELLRRDWVPEIPGITVPGNYNDYAADPGTYWVNWANSINDGTNEYLGK
;
A
#
# COMPACT_ATOMS: atom_id res chain seq x y z
N ILE A 1 11.69 12.20 -2.18
CA ILE A 1 10.67 11.47 -2.99
C ILE A 1 10.85 11.89 -4.42
N VAL A 2 10.99 10.93 -5.33
CA VAL A 2 11.14 11.15 -6.77
C VAL A 2 9.90 10.57 -7.45
N GLY A 3 9.23 11.35 -8.30
CA GLY A 3 7.98 10.95 -8.97
C GLY A 3 6.72 11.08 -8.10
N GLY A 4 5.64 10.42 -8.53
CA GLY A 4 4.36 10.31 -7.81
C GLY A 4 3.31 11.38 -8.12
N GLY A 5 3.52 12.21 -9.16
CA GLY A 5 2.62 13.32 -9.52
C GLY A 5 2.23 14.19 -8.32
N LEU A 6 0.96 14.60 -8.28
CA LEU A 6 0.40 15.43 -7.19
C LEU A 6 0.48 14.77 -5.81
N TYR A 7 0.41 13.45 -5.72
CA TYR A 7 0.59 12.74 -4.44
C TYR A 7 2.02 12.91 -3.92
N GLY A 8 3.01 12.74 -4.81
CA GLY A 8 4.42 12.98 -4.50
C GLY A 8 4.72 14.44 -4.16
N ASP A 9 4.04 15.39 -4.82
CA ASP A 9 4.10 16.82 -4.48
C ASP A 9 3.55 17.08 -3.08
N GLY A 10 2.37 16.55 -2.76
CA GLY A 10 1.75 16.66 -1.45
C GLY A 10 2.67 16.14 -0.35
N MET A 11 3.30 14.97 -0.57
CA MET A 11 4.24 14.42 0.41
C MET A 11 5.50 15.28 0.58
N ARG A 12 6.06 15.84 -0.51
CA ARG A 12 7.18 16.79 -0.41
C ARG A 12 6.82 18.05 0.38
N VAL A 13 5.60 18.57 0.19
CA VAL A 13 5.08 19.69 0.98
C VAL A 13 4.92 19.28 2.45
N SER A 14 4.30 18.13 2.73
CA SER A 14 4.12 17.63 4.10
C SER A 14 5.45 17.46 4.82
N MET A 15 6.49 16.95 4.16
CA MET A 15 7.82 16.79 4.75
C MET A 15 8.48 18.11 5.15
N GLN A 16 8.01 19.24 4.64
CA GLN A 16 8.48 20.58 4.98
C GLN A 16 7.54 21.32 5.95
N TYR A 17 6.46 20.68 6.38
CA TYR A 17 5.49 21.29 7.28
C TYR A 17 6.18 21.77 8.57
N PRO A 18 5.85 22.98 9.08
CA PRO A 18 6.52 23.55 10.24
C PRO A 18 6.59 22.58 11.42
N ASN A 19 7.77 22.47 12.03
CA ASN A 19 8.05 21.62 13.19
C ASN A 19 7.89 20.10 12.97
N ILE A 20 7.54 19.64 11.76
CA ILE A 20 7.20 18.23 11.52
C ILE A 20 8.39 17.27 11.73
N ASN A 21 9.60 17.78 11.54
CA ASN A 21 10.85 17.00 11.65
C ASN A 21 11.59 17.23 12.97
N THR A 22 11.23 18.27 13.74
CA THR A 22 12.03 18.74 14.89
C THR A 22 11.32 18.53 16.22
N MET A 23 9.99 18.39 16.22
CA MET A 23 9.24 18.09 17.42
C MET A 23 9.35 16.62 17.84
N LEU A 24 9.32 16.37 19.14
CA LEU A 24 9.27 15.04 19.72
C LEU A 24 7.83 14.65 19.98
N TRP A 25 7.27 13.80 19.12
CA TRP A 25 5.93 13.26 19.35
C TRP A 25 5.89 12.44 20.64
N PRO A 26 4.73 12.38 21.31
CA PRO A 26 4.55 11.52 22.47
C PRO A 26 5.03 10.10 22.20
N PHE A 27 5.71 9.53 23.21
CA PHE A 27 6.22 8.14 23.21
C PHE A 27 7.34 7.81 22.22
N GLN A 28 7.67 8.72 21.30
CA GLN A 28 8.84 8.57 20.45
C GLN A 28 10.11 8.87 21.24
N LYS A 29 11.21 8.22 20.88
CA LYS A 29 12.54 8.45 21.50
C LYS A 29 13.35 9.52 20.80
N LYS A 30 12.96 9.88 19.57
CA LYS A 30 13.67 10.81 18.70
C LYS A 30 12.65 11.69 17.98
N PRO A 31 13.01 12.94 17.64
CA PRO A 31 12.12 13.86 16.94
C PRO A 31 11.69 13.37 15.55
N GLY A 32 10.59 13.96 15.06
CA GLY A 32 10.09 13.81 13.71
C GLY A 32 8.85 12.93 13.59
N PHE A 33 8.03 13.21 12.58
CA PHE A 33 6.82 12.46 12.29
C PHE A 33 7.06 11.18 11.45
N TRP A 34 8.08 11.19 10.59
CA TRP A 34 8.23 10.20 9.52
C TRP A 34 8.89 8.87 9.94
N TRP A 35 8.37 8.21 10.97
CA TRP A 35 8.80 6.86 11.36
C TRP A 35 8.06 5.81 10.57
N LEU A 36 8.73 4.72 10.20
CA LEU A 36 8.05 3.56 9.63
C LEU A 36 7.08 3.01 10.67
N TYR A 37 5.78 3.07 10.38
CA TYR A 37 4.72 2.62 11.26
C TYR A 37 4.10 1.32 10.77
N GLU A 38 3.72 1.28 9.48
CA GLU A 38 3.09 0.12 8.88
C GLU A 38 3.94 -0.37 7.71
N ALA A 39 4.14 -1.69 7.66
CA ALA A 39 4.71 -2.42 6.55
C ALA A 39 3.90 -3.71 6.39
N GLY A 40 2.98 -3.71 5.43
CA GLY A 40 2.10 -4.84 5.20
C GLY A 40 2.19 -5.35 3.78
N THR A 41 1.93 -6.65 3.61
CA THR A 41 1.94 -7.33 2.32
C THR A 41 0.59 -7.99 2.10
N GLY A 42 -0.08 -7.63 1.01
CA GLY A 42 -1.28 -8.31 0.56
C GLY A 42 -0.93 -9.71 0.05
N THR A 43 -1.72 -10.70 0.44
CA THR A 43 -1.51 -12.13 0.12
C THR A 43 -2.73 -12.79 -0.49
N ASN A 44 -3.81 -12.02 -0.71
CA ASN A 44 -5.03 -12.57 -1.28
C ASN A 44 -4.97 -12.51 -2.82
N PRO A 45 -4.89 -13.65 -3.53
CA PRO A 45 -4.81 -13.68 -4.98
C PRO A 45 -6.12 -13.22 -5.66
N LYS A 46 -7.22 -13.15 -4.91
CA LYS A 46 -8.57 -12.82 -5.39
C LYS A 46 -8.97 -11.38 -5.11
N TYR A 47 -8.15 -10.64 -4.38
CA TYR A 47 -8.44 -9.25 -4.07
C TYR A 47 -8.00 -8.33 -5.21
N PHE A 48 -8.76 -7.26 -5.42
CA PHE A 48 -8.51 -6.28 -6.46
C PHE A 48 -8.79 -4.87 -5.93
N LYS A 49 -8.30 -3.87 -6.65
CA LYS A 49 -8.57 -2.46 -6.35
C LYS A 49 -10.03 -2.13 -6.65
N HIS A 50 -10.75 -1.57 -5.70
CA HIS A 50 -12.15 -1.23 -5.90
C HIS A 50 -12.30 0.10 -6.67
N PRO A 51 -12.98 0.13 -7.82
CA PRO A 51 -13.18 1.35 -8.61
C PRO A 51 -13.84 2.48 -7.81
N GLN A 52 -14.87 2.14 -7.01
CA GLN A 52 -15.62 3.13 -6.24
C GLN A 52 -14.77 3.87 -5.20
N GLU A 53 -13.77 3.21 -4.61
CA GLU A 53 -12.87 3.84 -3.65
C GLU A 53 -12.05 4.94 -4.34
N ILE A 54 -11.61 4.70 -5.57
CA ILE A 54 -10.83 5.67 -6.34
C ILE A 54 -11.64 6.93 -6.63
N LEU A 55 -12.91 6.77 -6.97
CA LEU A 55 -13.81 7.89 -7.25
C LEU A 55 -14.11 8.72 -5.99
N THR A 56 -13.88 8.19 -4.79
CA THR A 56 -14.00 8.91 -3.51
C THR A 56 -12.65 9.31 -2.92
N GLY A 57 -11.56 9.19 -3.69
CA GLY A 57 -10.21 9.57 -3.26
C GLY A 57 -9.55 8.60 -2.27
N GLN A 58 -9.98 7.34 -2.24
CA GLN A 58 -9.45 6.27 -1.39
C GLN A 58 -8.81 5.15 -2.23
N ASN A 59 -7.97 4.35 -1.60
CA ASN A 59 -7.32 3.20 -2.23
C ASN A 59 -7.03 2.07 -1.22
N LEU A 60 -7.88 1.91 -0.20
CA LEU A 60 -7.63 0.97 0.90
C LEU A 60 -7.69 -0.50 0.46
N SER A 61 -8.56 -0.81 -0.50
CA SER A 61 -8.75 -2.17 -1.03
C SER A 61 -7.46 -2.81 -1.53
N GLU A 62 -6.67 -2.08 -2.31
CA GLU A 62 -5.51 -2.65 -3.01
C GLU A 62 -4.42 -3.17 -2.07
N ARG A 63 -4.41 -2.74 -0.80
CA ARG A 63 -3.49 -3.23 0.23
C ARG A 63 -3.62 -4.73 0.52
N ASN A 64 -4.78 -5.31 0.20
CA ASN A 64 -5.06 -6.74 0.39
C ASN A 64 -4.69 -7.58 -0.83
N ALA A 65 -4.49 -6.96 -2.00
CA ALA A 65 -4.17 -7.66 -3.23
C ALA A 65 -2.80 -8.35 -3.14
N GLY A 66 -2.77 -9.60 -3.58
CA GLY A 66 -1.57 -10.43 -3.59
C GLY A 66 -0.37 -9.72 -4.21
N GLY A 67 0.71 -9.61 -3.43
CA GLY A 67 2.00 -9.05 -3.84
C GLY A 67 2.08 -7.53 -3.80
N VAL A 68 1.02 -6.84 -3.39
CA VAL A 68 1.08 -5.41 -3.06
C VAL A 68 1.78 -5.27 -1.71
N ILE A 69 2.78 -4.40 -1.65
CA ILE A 69 3.40 -3.98 -0.39
C ILE A 69 2.93 -2.57 -0.08
N HIS A 70 2.41 -2.36 1.12
CA HIS A 70 2.03 -1.04 1.59
C HIS A 70 2.90 -0.60 2.76
N TRP A 71 3.25 0.68 2.73
CA TRP A 71 4.06 1.34 3.75
C TRP A 71 3.30 2.54 4.27
N SER A 72 3.36 2.78 5.57
CA SER A 72 2.87 4.02 6.14
C SER A 72 3.83 4.57 7.17
N PHE A 73 3.82 5.90 7.27
CA PHE A 73 4.75 6.64 8.09
C PHE A 73 4.00 7.53 9.06
N GLY A 74 4.52 7.63 10.28
CA GLY A 74 3.89 8.43 11.31
C GLY A 74 4.38 8.07 12.69
N THR A 75 3.70 8.61 13.67
CA THR A 75 4.05 8.47 15.09
C THR A 75 2.94 7.78 15.88
N GLU A 76 1.99 7.17 15.19
CA GLU A 76 0.86 6.48 15.81
C GLU A 76 1.35 5.44 16.81
N ILE A 77 0.59 5.35 17.91
CA ILE A 77 0.63 4.24 18.82
C ILE A 77 -0.82 3.80 18.99
N GLN A 78 -1.22 2.80 18.21
CA GLN A 78 -2.47 2.09 18.45
C GLN A 78 -2.40 1.38 19.80
N ASN A 79 -3.50 1.40 20.54
CA ASN A 79 -3.57 0.85 21.89
C ASN A 79 -2.45 1.40 22.78
N GLY A 80 -2.38 2.74 22.85
CA GLY A 80 -1.44 3.45 23.72
C GLY A 80 -1.47 2.95 25.18
N PRO A 81 -0.49 3.35 26.00
CA PRO A 81 -0.40 2.90 27.40
C PRO A 81 -1.58 3.36 28.26
N GLU A 82 -2.46 4.22 27.73
CA GLU A 82 -3.65 4.68 28.41
C GLU A 82 -4.75 3.59 28.53
N PRO A 83 -5.53 3.58 29.63
CA PRO A 83 -6.67 2.69 29.78
C PRO A 83 -7.82 3.01 28.82
N GLY A 84 -8.51 1.96 28.36
CA GLY A 84 -9.58 2.07 27.38
C GLY A 84 -9.01 1.86 25.99
N ASN A 85 -9.57 0.90 25.25
CA ASN A 85 -9.16 0.54 23.89
C ASN A 85 -9.44 1.71 22.93
N THR A 86 -8.58 2.73 22.95
CA THR A 86 -8.66 3.86 22.03
C THR A 86 -7.81 3.55 20.81
N MET A 87 -8.41 3.70 19.63
CA MET A 87 -7.69 3.57 18.36
C MET A 87 -6.50 4.53 18.27
N MET A 88 -6.56 5.67 18.98
CA MET A 88 -5.47 6.63 19.11
C MET A 88 -5.31 7.10 20.56
N SER A 89 -4.08 7.29 21.02
CA SER A 89 -3.79 7.85 22.35
C SER A 89 -4.33 9.28 22.49
N PRO A 90 -5.09 9.59 23.57
CA PRO A 90 -5.54 10.97 23.86
C PRO A 90 -4.38 11.97 23.95
N LYS A 91 -3.23 11.55 24.47
CA LYS A 91 -2.03 12.38 24.59
C LYS A 91 -1.48 12.78 23.21
N SER A 92 -1.50 11.85 22.25
CA SER A 92 -1.10 12.15 20.87
C SER A 92 -2.06 13.12 20.19
N ILE A 93 -3.37 12.97 20.43
CA ILE A 93 -4.40 13.88 19.90
C ILE A 93 -4.21 15.30 20.47
N GLU A 94 -4.03 15.42 21.78
CA GLU A 94 -3.81 16.70 22.44
C GLU A 94 -2.53 17.39 21.93
N PHE A 95 -1.44 16.63 21.82
CA PHE A 95 -0.17 17.12 21.28
C PHE A 95 -0.34 17.69 19.86
N GLY A 96 -1.02 16.95 18.96
CA GLY A 96 -1.28 17.43 17.60
C GLY A 96 -2.08 18.72 17.58
N LYS A 97 -3.11 18.84 18.41
CA LYS A 97 -3.91 20.08 18.53
C LYS A 97 -3.11 21.26 19.06
N GLN A 98 -2.28 21.06 20.09
CA GLN A 98 -1.51 22.14 20.72
C GLN A 98 -0.43 22.70 19.80
N HIS A 99 0.11 21.86 18.92
CA HIS A 99 1.24 22.22 18.06
C HIS A 99 0.88 22.39 16.58
N ASP A 100 -0.40 22.24 16.23
CA ASP A 100 -0.89 22.20 14.85
C ASP A 100 -0.14 21.15 14.02
N LEU A 101 -0.02 19.93 14.56
CA LEU A 101 0.75 18.83 13.96
C LEU A 101 -0.14 17.61 13.68
N PRO A 102 0.21 16.80 12.66
CA PRO A 102 -0.53 15.57 12.37
C PRO A 102 -0.44 14.57 13.52
N VAL A 103 -1.51 13.78 13.63
CA VAL A 103 -1.67 12.69 14.60
C VAL A 103 -1.85 11.40 13.83
N GLY A 104 -1.29 10.31 14.37
CA GLY A 104 -1.43 8.99 13.80
C GLY A 104 -0.34 8.66 12.78
N HIS A 105 -0.69 7.81 11.83
CA HIS A 105 0.10 7.50 10.65
C HIS A 105 -0.67 7.88 9.40
N GLY A 106 0.05 8.27 8.36
CA GLY A 106 -0.54 8.73 7.12
C GLY A 106 0.40 8.52 5.94
N MET A 107 -0.12 8.86 4.77
CA MET A 107 0.59 8.70 3.50
C MET A 107 0.94 7.22 3.26
N HIS A 108 -0.10 6.41 3.02
CA HIS A 108 0.04 5.02 2.61
C HIS A 108 0.59 4.94 1.18
N HIS A 109 1.79 4.38 1.05
CA HIS A 109 2.46 4.16 -0.22
C HIS A 109 2.30 2.70 -0.62
N HIS A 110 1.64 2.45 -1.76
CA HIS A 110 1.40 1.09 -2.25
C HIS A 110 2.32 0.80 -3.45
N ASN A 111 3.19 -0.18 -3.29
CA ASN A 111 3.95 -0.76 -4.39
C ASN A 111 3.16 -1.91 -4.99
N LEU A 112 2.69 -1.73 -6.23
CA LEU A 112 1.77 -2.67 -6.87
C LEU A 112 2.47 -3.84 -7.59
N MET A 113 3.70 -3.62 -8.03
CA MET A 113 4.50 -4.58 -8.80
C MET A 113 5.96 -4.73 -8.28
N PRO A 114 6.20 -4.81 -6.96
CA PRO A 114 7.57 -4.88 -6.43
C PRO A 114 8.19 -6.26 -6.72
N THR A 115 9.53 -6.29 -6.80
CA THR A 115 10.30 -7.51 -6.49
C THR A 115 10.86 -7.34 -5.08
N TYR A 116 10.51 -8.27 -4.19
CA TYR A 116 10.89 -8.21 -2.78
C TYR A 116 11.60 -9.49 -2.35
N GLN A 117 12.84 -9.31 -1.91
CA GLN A 117 13.71 -10.39 -1.47
C GLN A 117 14.09 -10.18 0.00
N VAL A 118 14.10 -11.27 0.76
CA VAL A 118 14.52 -11.27 2.16
C VAL A 118 15.77 -12.12 2.30
N ARG A 119 16.69 -11.67 3.15
CA ARG A 119 17.88 -12.43 3.52
C ARG A 119 17.63 -13.15 4.84
N LEU A 120 17.73 -14.47 4.80
CA LEU A 120 17.68 -15.29 6.01
C LEU A 120 18.89 -14.99 6.89
N ARG A 121 18.67 -14.68 8.16
CA ARG A 121 19.74 -14.22 9.07
C ARG A 121 20.75 -15.30 9.42
N ASP A 122 20.29 -16.54 9.49
CA ASP A 122 21.05 -17.72 9.90
C ASP A 122 21.93 -18.28 8.78
N THR A 123 21.38 -18.40 7.58
CA THR A 123 22.06 -18.98 6.41
C THR A 123 22.68 -17.92 5.52
N GLY A 124 22.22 -16.67 5.60
CA GLY A 124 22.60 -15.60 4.70
C GLY A 124 22.01 -15.73 3.29
N ASN A 125 21.20 -16.76 3.02
CA ASN A 125 20.55 -17.00 1.74
C ASN A 125 19.48 -15.95 1.45
N TRP A 126 19.30 -15.65 0.17
CA TRP A 126 18.24 -14.78 -0.33
C TRP A 126 17.05 -15.60 -0.81
N ILE A 127 15.85 -15.16 -0.43
CA ILE A 127 14.59 -15.74 -0.89
C ILE A 127 13.78 -14.62 -1.52
N THR A 128 13.33 -14.83 -2.75
CA THR A 128 12.31 -13.98 -3.39
C THR A 128 10.94 -14.34 -2.82
N LEU A 129 10.31 -13.39 -2.13
CA LEU A 129 8.93 -13.55 -1.65
C LEU A 129 7.91 -13.06 -2.67
N ILE A 130 8.25 -11.99 -3.39
CA ILE A 130 7.41 -11.38 -4.43
C ILE A 130 8.31 -11.11 -5.63
N GLU A 131 7.86 -11.53 -6.82
CA GLU A 131 8.53 -11.28 -8.10
C GLU A 131 7.56 -10.47 -8.97
N HIS A 132 7.89 -9.22 -9.30
CA HIS A 132 7.05 -8.32 -10.10
C HIS A 132 5.57 -8.27 -9.64
N GLY A 133 5.34 -8.18 -8.32
CA GLY A 133 4.02 -8.18 -7.71
C GLY A 133 3.36 -9.55 -7.57
N ILE A 134 4.03 -10.65 -7.91
CA ILE A 134 3.48 -12.01 -7.78
C ILE A 134 4.08 -12.68 -6.55
N VAL A 135 3.23 -13.08 -5.60
CA VAL A 135 3.64 -13.82 -4.41
C VAL A 135 4.12 -15.22 -4.82
N GLN A 136 5.36 -15.55 -4.48
CA GLN A 136 6.00 -16.79 -4.95
C GLN A 136 5.41 -18.05 -4.32
N THR A 137 4.81 -17.94 -3.13
CA THR A 137 4.15 -19.07 -2.45
C THR A 137 2.94 -19.61 -3.21
N TYR A 138 2.38 -18.87 -4.19
CA TYR A 138 1.31 -19.39 -5.05
C TYR A 138 1.78 -20.55 -5.95
N PHE A 139 3.09 -20.65 -6.19
CA PHE A 139 3.71 -21.70 -6.99
C PHE A 139 4.34 -22.81 -6.14
N ASP A 140 4.36 -22.65 -4.83
CA ASP A 140 4.97 -23.63 -3.93
C ASP A 140 4.21 -24.97 -3.96
N PRO A 141 4.89 -26.11 -4.16
CA PRO A 141 4.23 -27.42 -4.26
C PRO A 141 3.41 -27.79 -3.02
N GLU A 142 3.85 -27.43 -1.81
CA GLU A 142 3.13 -27.74 -0.57
C GLU A 142 1.87 -26.88 -0.44
N VAL A 143 1.97 -25.59 -0.76
CA VAL A 143 0.81 -24.68 -0.80
C VAL A 143 -0.21 -25.16 -1.83
N ARG A 144 0.25 -25.55 -3.03
CA ARG A 144 -0.61 -26.07 -4.09
C ARG A 144 -1.25 -27.41 -3.73
N ALA A 145 -0.52 -28.31 -3.05
CA ALA A 145 -1.06 -29.56 -2.54
C ALA A 145 -2.09 -29.36 -1.41
N LEU A 146 -1.95 -28.31 -0.60
CA LEU A 146 -2.98 -27.92 0.36
C LEU A 146 -4.22 -27.37 -0.36
N ALA A 147 -4.03 -26.46 -1.32
CA ALA A 147 -5.12 -25.86 -2.10
C ALA A 147 -5.93 -26.92 -2.88
N SER A 148 -5.29 -28.00 -3.35
CA SER A 148 -5.97 -29.05 -4.12
C SER A 148 -7.05 -29.81 -3.34
N ARG A 149 -7.07 -29.67 -2.00
CA ARG A 149 -8.13 -30.21 -1.14
C ARG A 149 -9.43 -29.39 -1.22
N TYR A 150 -9.37 -28.17 -1.75
CA TYR A 150 -10.47 -27.21 -1.78
C TYR A 150 -10.91 -26.83 -3.21
N GLY A 151 -10.20 -27.28 -4.24
CA GLY A 151 -10.52 -26.98 -5.64
C GLY A 151 -9.29 -27.10 -6.55
N ASN A 152 -9.39 -26.62 -7.79
CA ASN A 152 -8.24 -26.55 -8.68
C ASN A 152 -7.23 -25.51 -8.17
N PRO A 153 -5.99 -25.89 -7.79
CA PRO A 153 -4.99 -24.93 -7.32
C PRO A 153 -4.69 -23.82 -8.33
N ASP A 154 -4.77 -24.12 -9.62
CA ASP A 154 -4.54 -23.12 -10.67
C ASP A 154 -5.63 -22.05 -10.70
N GLU A 155 -6.86 -22.39 -10.31
CA GLU A 155 -7.91 -21.38 -10.18
C GLU A 155 -7.85 -20.69 -8.82
N LEU A 156 -7.61 -21.42 -7.73
CA LEU A 156 -7.63 -20.86 -6.37
C LEU A 156 -6.47 -19.90 -6.09
N LEU A 157 -5.28 -20.20 -6.61
CA LEU A 157 -4.07 -19.42 -6.33
C LEU A 157 -3.71 -18.42 -7.44
N ARG A 158 -4.40 -18.46 -8.59
CA ARG A 158 -4.21 -17.46 -9.64
C ARG A 158 -4.56 -16.07 -9.13
N ARG A 159 -3.66 -15.12 -9.37
CA ARG A 159 -3.90 -13.69 -9.17
C ARG A 159 -4.94 -13.20 -10.19
N ASP A 160 -6.10 -12.79 -9.71
CA ASP A 160 -7.21 -12.38 -10.59
C ASP A 160 -7.14 -10.91 -11.01
N TRP A 161 -6.31 -10.11 -10.33
CA TRP A 161 -6.09 -8.72 -10.70
C TRP A 161 -4.63 -8.40 -10.89
N VAL A 162 -4.28 -8.04 -12.12
CA VAL A 162 -3.01 -7.41 -12.48
C VAL A 162 -3.29 -5.93 -12.71
N PRO A 163 -2.64 -5.00 -11.98
CA PRO A 163 -2.84 -3.58 -12.15
C PRO A 163 -2.57 -3.17 -13.60
N GLU A 164 -3.50 -2.46 -14.22
CA GLU A 164 -3.33 -1.88 -15.56
C GLU A 164 -2.43 -0.64 -15.43
N ILE A 165 -1.17 -0.76 -15.79
CA ILE A 165 -0.17 0.31 -15.74
C ILE A 165 0.37 0.51 -17.15
N PRO A 166 0.10 1.66 -17.81
CA PRO A 166 0.55 1.94 -19.16
C PRO A 166 2.06 1.79 -19.33
N GLY A 167 2.47 1.05 -20.36
CA GLY A 167 3.87 0.78 -20.66
C GLY A 167 4.53 -0.27 -19.76
N ILE A 168 3.77 -0.89 -18.84
CA ILE A 168 4.25 -1.97 -17.96
C ILE A 168 3.42 -3.25 -18.17
N THR A 169 2.10 -3.18 -17.89
CA THR A 169 1.19 -4.34 -17.97
C THR A 169 0.15 -4.20 -19.07
N VAL A 170 -0.06 -2.99 -19.59
CA VAL A 170 -0.92 -2.70 -20.74
C VAL A 170 -0.21 -1.76 -21.72
N PRO A 171 -0.59 -1.72 -23.02
CA PRO A 171 -0.03 -0.79 -23.98
C PRO A 171 -0.12 0.67 -23.53
N GLY A 172 0.91 1.47 -23.81
CA GLY A 172 0.96 2.89 -23.47
C GLY A 172 2.36 3.36 -23.09
N ASN A 173 2.44 4.52 -22.44
CA ASN A 173 3.70 5.14 -22.02
C ASN A 173 3.71 5.35 -20.50
N TYR A 174 4.72 4.79 -19.83
CA TYR A 174 4.86 4.90 -18.39
C TYR A 174 5.14 6.33 -17.91
N ASN A 175 5.87 7.14 -18.68
CA ASN A 175 6.21 8.50 -18.26
C ASN A 175 4.97 9.39 -18.21
N ASP A 176 4.03 9.20 -19.16
CA ASP A 176 2.76 9.91 -19.17
C ASP A 176 1.90 9.51 -17.94
N TYR A 177 1.84 8.21 -17.64
CA TYR A 177 1.20 7.69 -16.44
C TYR A 177 1.85 8.24 -15.15
N ALA A 178 3.18 8.22 -15.07
CA ALA A 178 3.91 8.57 -13.85
C ALA A 178 3.83 10.08 -13.52
N ALA A 179 3.57 10.92 -14.53
CA ALA A 179 3.35 12.36 -14.35
C ALA A 179 1.99 12.65 -13.68
N ASP A 180 0.94 11.90 -14.05
CA ASP A 180 -0.41 12.05 -13.49
C ASP A 180 -1.12 10.70 -13.29
N PRO A 181 -0.70 9.91 -12.29
CA PRO A 181 -1.32 8.61 -12.05
C PRO A 181 -2.75 8.74 -11.51
N GLY A 182 -3.09 9.88 -10.89
CA GLY A 182 -4.41 10.11 -10.31
C GLY A 182 -5.51 10.15 -11.36
N THR A 183 -5.34 10.98 -12.40
CA THR A 183 -6.29 11.07 -13.52
C THR A 183 -6.44 9.72 -14.22
N TYR A 184 -5.32 8.99 -14.42
CA TYR A 184 -5.38 7.65 -15.00
C TYR A 184 -6.27 6.70 -14.18
N TRP A 185 -6.08 6.64 -12.86
CA TRP A 185 -6.88 5.76 -12.00
C TRP A 185 -8.36 6.15 -11.97
N VAL A 186 -8.68 7.45 -12.01
CA VAL A 186 -10.08 7.91 -12.11
C VAL A 186 -10.71 7.46 -13.42
N ASN A 187 -10.01 7.63 -14.55
CA ASN A 187 -10.49 7.18 -15.86
C ASN A 187 -10.65 5.65 -15.93
N TRP A 188 -9.70 4.91 -15.36
CA TRP A 188 -9.80 3.46 -15.21
C TRP A 188 -11.04 3.04 -14.42
N ALA A 189 -11.30 3.68 -13.26
CA ALA A 189 -12.45 3.38 -12.44
C ALA A 189 -13.78 3.68 -13.17
N ASN A 190 -13.86 4.82 -13.86
CA ASN A 190 -15.02 5.16 -14.70
C ASN A 190 -15.22 4.14 -15.82
N SER A 191 -14.15 3.69 -16.49
CA SER A 191 -14.26 2.70 -17.58
C SER A 191 -14.88 1.38 -17.11
N ILE A 192 -14.60 0.96 -15.87
CA ILE A 192 -15.21 -0.25 -15.29
C ILE A 192 -16.68 0.00 -14.97
N ASN A 193 -17.00 1.14 -14.35
CA ASN A 193 -18.38 1.51 -14.03
C ASN A 193 -19.26 1.61 -15.29
N ASP A 194 -18.69 2.09 -16.39
CA ASP A 194 -19.38 2.26 -17.66
C ASP A 194 -19.41 0.96 -18.51
N GLY A 195 -18.80 -0.13 -18.02
CA GLY A 195 -18.72 -1.42 -18.74
C GLY A 195 -17.86 -1.38 -20.00
N THR A 196 -16.95 -0.40 -20.10
CA THR A 196 -16.09 -0.18 -21.27
C THR A 196 -14.66 -0.67 -21.06
N ASN A 197 -14.27 -1.01 -19.83
CA ASN A 197 -12.96 -1.56 -19.55
C ASN A 197 -12.79 -2.93 -20.26
N GLU A 198 -11.61 -3.14 -20.83
CA GLU A 198 -11.33 -4.32 -21.65
C GLU A 198 -11.24 -5.60 -20.80
N TYR A 199 -10.74 -5.47 -19.57
CA TYR A 199 -10.30 -6.56 -18.69
C TYR A 199 -11.25 -6.83 -17.52
N LEU A 200 -11.96 -5.80 -17.02
CA LEU A 200 -12.82 -5.85 -15.85
C LEU A 200 -14.22 -5.28 -16.16
N GLY A 201 -15.25 -5.74 -15.45
CA GLY A 201 -16.60 -5.14 -15.55
C GLY A 201 -17.48 -5.61 -16.71
N LYS A 202 -17.22 -6.80 -17.26
CA LYS A 202 -18.13 -7.51 -18.18
C LYS A 202 -18.98 -8.54 -17.45
#